data_AF-B7FSA0-F1
#
_entry.id   AF-B7FSA0-F1
#
_cell.length_a   1.000
_cell.length_b   1.000
_cell.length_c   1.000
_cell.angle_alpha   90.00
_cell.angle_beta   90.00
_cell.angle_gamma   90.00
#
_symmetry.space_group_name_H-M   'P 1'
#
loop_
_entity.id
_entity.type
_entity.pdbx_description
1 polymer ?
#
loop_
_entity_poly.entity_id
_entity_poly.type
_entity_poly.pdbx_seq_one_letter_code
_entity_poly.pdbx_strand_id
1 'polypeptide(L)'
;MRPTRILCSINDRLRMEASPKLLLPMPSLLERLGSAMQGVWSSVVDEQSREAFEAATEDKVINNDVLMNANNGSVLSFALFHNLQNPLWSDYSFDSKQFLNAVGPALENFFDTTETLRNQTRASEEEKKNLDEIEKQSETELKVDISGDMTSLSEALLGTNQWRKRAESDPQSLEGQLWKMSTPQSFSASYYVTKFGLLGMLLDPERKVYEEGSCRVGGVALLDARVMIVEDKNKEIGEHEEFEASETLKKDIPVAAQIDVLCEVSYTFSTAKHANSPDDKETVTDLAVAVFEGWLNGGPEKQLRWRVAMLRSAYEFPYTAQASH
;
A
#
# COMPACT_ATOMS: atom_id res chain seq x y z
N MET A 1 14.88 -14.92 -25.52
CA MET A 1 15.67 -14.74 -24.26
C MET A 1 16.20 -13.33 -24.00
N ARG A 2 16.50 -12.49 -25.01
CA ARG A 2 16.87 -11.07 -24.77
C ARG A 2 15.70 -10.12 -24.43
N PRO A 3 14.45 -10.31 -24.92
CA PRO A 3 13.33 -9.40 -24.64
C PRO A 3 12.88 -9.38 -23.18
N THR A 4 12.81 -10.55 -22.53
CA THR A 4 12.44 -10.69 -21.12
C THR A 4 13.44 -9.99 -20.19
N ARG A 5 14.74 -10.01 -20.53
CA ARG A 5 15.76 -9.24 -19.81
C ARG A 5 15.58 -7.74 -19.94
N ILE A 6 15.12 -7.26 -21.11
CA ILE A 6 14.84 -5.84 -21.33
C ILE A 6 13.61 -5.43 -20.52
N LEU A 7 12.51 -6.21 -20.54
CA LEU A 7 11.32 -5.95 -19.73
C LEU A 7 11.60 -6.02 -18.21
N CYS A 8 12.41 -6.98 -17.74
CA CYS A 8 12.84 -7.03 -16.35
C CYS A 8 13.78 -5.86 -15.98
N SER A 9 14.69 -5.45 -16.87
CA SER A 9 15.57 -4.28 -16.64
C SER A 9 14.82 -2.96 -16.67
N ILE A 10 13.74 -2.89 -17.45
CA ILE A 10 12.79 -1.79 -17.44
C ILE A 10 12.03 -1.81 -16.11
N ASN A 11 11.54 -2.96 -15.63
CA ASN A 11 10.93 -3.07 -14.31
C ASN A 11 11.85 -2.60 -13.17
N ASP A 12 13.15 -2.90 -13.23
CA ASP A 12 14.13 -2.41 -12.27
C ASP A 12 14.37 -0.89 -12.38
N ARG A 13 14.38 -0.32 -13.59
CA ARG A 13 14.42 1.15 -13.79
C ARG A 13 13.13 1.85 -13.38
N LEU A 14 11.97 1.25 -13.67
CA LEU A 14 10.65 1.72 -13.28
C LEU A 14 10.48 1.71 -11.75
N ARG A 15 11.09 0.73 -11.06
CA ARG A 15 11.21 0.70 -9.60
C ARG A 15 12.06 1.84 -9.03
N MET A 16 13.02 2.37 -9.77
CA MET A 16 13.91 3.44 -9.29
C MET A 16 13.45 4.86 -9.63
N GLU A 17 12.68 5.07 -10.71
CA GLU A 17 12.38 6.43 -11.21
C GLU A 17 10.92 6.90 -11.08
N ALA A 18 9.95 6.04 -10.74
CA ALA A 18 8.59 6.51 -10.46
C ALA A 18 7.99 5.87 -9.20
N SER A 19 8.18 6.57 -8.09
CA SER A 19 7.40 6.33 -6.87
C SER A 19 5.92 6.61 -7.17
N PRO A 20 4.98 5.78 -6.68
CA PRO A 20 3.56 6.09 -6.79
C PRO A 20 3.31 7.49 -6.23
N LYS A 21 2.48 8.29 -6.92
CA LYS A 21 2.05 9.60 -6.41
C LYS A 21 1.15 9.37 -5.22
N LEU A 22 1.77 9.34 -4.04
CA LEU A 22 1.10 9.33 -2.75
C LEU A 22 0.45 10.69 -2.49
N LEU A 23 -0.60 10.73 -1.68
CA LEU A 23 -1.17 11.97 -1.15
C LEU A 23 -0.12 12.74 -0.38
N LEU A 24 0.68 12.04 0.44
CA LEU A 24 1.77 12.62 1.22
C LEU A 24 3.11 12.05 0.73
N PRO A 25 4.16 12.87 0.49
CA PRO A 25 5.47 12.34 0.09
C PRO A 25 6.01 11.40 1.18
N MET A 26 6.75 10.34 0.86
CA MET A 26 7.39 9.50 1.88
C MET A 26 8.37 10.33 2.73
N PRO A 27 8.43 10.13 4.06
CA PRO A 27 9.29 10.92 4.90
C PRO A 27 10.73 10.48 4.69
N SER A 28 11.61 11.46 4.53
CA SER A 28 13.06 11.25 4.47
C SER A 28 13.60 10.72 5.81
N LEU A 29 14.78 10.09 5.76
CA LEU A 29 15.45 9.62 6.98
C LEU A 29 15.68 10.75 7.99
N LEU A 30 16.01 11.96 7.52
CA LEU A 30 16.23 13.11 8.38
C LEU A 30 14.96 13.59 9.07
N GLU A 31 13.83 13.59 8.36
CA GLU A 31 12.53 13.92 8.95
C GLU A 31 12.12 12.88 10.01
N ARG A 32 12.33 11.58 9.74
CA ARG A 32 12.08 10.52 10.73
C ARG A 32 12.94 10.69 11.98
N LEU A 33 14.24 10.97 11.81
CA LEU A 33 15.16 11.21 12.93
C LEU A 33 14.77 12.47 13.72
N GLY A 34 14.41 13.55 13.04
CA GLY A 34 13.92 14.78 13.67
C GLY A 34 12.66 14.53 14.50
N SER A 35 11.70 13.82 13.92
CA SER A 35 10.45 13.41 14.59
C SER A 35 10.74 12.54 15.81
N ALA A 36 11.65 11.57 15.69
CA ALA A 36 12.05 10.71 16.79
C ALA A 36 12.70 11.51 17.94
N MET A 37 13.58 12.46 17.65
CA MET A 37 14.18 13.32 18.69
C MET A 37 13.11 14.14 19.42
N GLN A 38 12.11 14.67 18.70
CA GLN A 38 11.00 15.41 19.30
C GLN A 38 10.10 14.48 20.13
N GLY A 39 9.86 13.25 19.68
CA GLY A 39 9.15 12.23 20.44
C GLY A 39 9.87 11.84 21.73
N VAL A 40 11.18 11.62 21.68
CA VAL A 40 11.99 11.36 22.88
C VAL A 40 11.91 12.56 23.83
N TRP A 41 12.16 13.77 23.32
CA TRP A 41 12.17 14.97 24.16
C TRP A 41 10.85 15.21 24.87
N SER A 42 9.73 15.12 24.15
CA SER A 42 8.38 15.25 24.74
C SER A 42 8.11 14.18 25.79
N SER A 43 8.42 12.91 25.51
CA SER A 43 8.21 11.81 26.47
C SER A 43 9.05 11.91 27.76
N VAL A 44 10.16 12.65 27.74
CA VAL A 44 11.06 12.82 28.89
C VAL A 44 10.72 14.07 29.71
N VAL A 45 10.39 15.16 29.03
CA VAL A 45 10.26 16.48 29.67
C VAL A 45 8.83 16.78 30.13
N ASP A 46 7.83 16.23 29.43
CA ASP A 46 6.42 16.50 29.70
C ASP A 46 5.71 15.25 30.26
N GLU A 47 5.11 15.40 31.44
CA GLU A 47 4.44 14.30 32.15
C GLU A 47 3.21 13.80 31.39
N GLN A 48 2.44 14.71 30.77
CA GLN A 48 1.28 14.34 29.96
C GLN A 48 1.68 13.54 28.72
N SER A 49 2.73 13.97 28.02
CA SER A 49 3.30 13.24 26.88
C SER A 49 3.82 11.86 27.29
N ARG A 50 4.45 11.74 28.47
CA ARG A 50 4.89 10.44 28.99
C ARG A 50 3.72 9.50 29.23
N GLU A 51 2.67 9.96 29.91
CA GLU A 51 1.45 9.18 30.14
C GLU A 51 0.79 8.77 28.82
N ALA A 52 0.75 9.67 27.83
CA ALA A 52 0.22 9.36 26.50
C ALA A 52 1.06 8.30 25.76
N PHE A 53 2.39 8.32 25.90
CA PHE A 53 3.27 7.31 25.33
C PHE A 53 3.08 5.94 25.99
N GLU A 54 2.97 5.92 27.33
CA GLU A 54 2.71 4.70 28.10
C GLU A 54 1.35 4.10 27.72
N ALA A 55 0.30 4.92 27.64
CA ALA A 55 -1.03 4.50 27.21
C ALA A 55 -1.02 3.94 25.77
N ALA A 56 -0.35 4.62 24.83
CA ALA A 56 -0.22 4.14 23.45
C ALA A 56 0.56 2.82 23.35
N THR A 57 1.51 2.58 24.25
CA THR A 57 2.26 1.32 24.34
C THR A 57 1.40 0.21 24.95
N GLU A 58 0.67 0.48 26.03
CA GLU A 58 -0.23 -0.48 26.70
C GLU A 58 -1.35 -0.94 25.75
N ASP A 59 -1.92 0.00 24.99
CA ASP A 59 -2.93 -0.26 23.97
C ASP A 59 -2.38 -0.92 22.70
N LYS A 60 -1.07 -1.17 22.64
CA LYS A 60 -0.34 -1.73 21.48
C LYS A 60 -0.49 -0.91 20.19
N VAL A 61 -0.84 0.37 20.30
CA VAL A 61 -0.77 1.33 19.19
C VAL A 61 0.70 1.52 18.79
N ILE A 62 1.56 1.70 19.79
CA ILE A 62 3.01 1.60 19.65
C ILE A 62 3.42 0.21 20.13
N ASN A 63 3.46 -0.74 19.21
CA ASN A 63 3.83 -2.11 19.52
C ASN A 63 5.36 -2.24 19.63
N ASN A 64 5.91 -1.95 20.82
CA ASN A 64 7.35 -1.98 21.06
C ASN A 64 7.98 -3.35 20.77
N ASP A 65 7.28 -4.46 21.05
CA ASP A 65 7.79 -5.81 20.78
C ASP A 65 8.04 -6.03 19.29
N VAL A 66 7.20 -5.46 18.43
CA VAL A 66 7.37 -5.52 16.98
C VAL A 66 8.40 -4.49 16.51
N LEU A 67 8.25 -3.23 16.92
CA LEU A 67 9.10 -2.13 16.43
C LEU A 67 10.57 -2.32 16.79
N MET A 68 10.88 -2.86 17.98
CA MET A 68 12.27 -3.09 18.40
C MET A 68 12.99 -4.17 17.59
N ASN A 69 12.27 -4.99 16.82
CA ASN A 69 12.88 -5.94 15.88
C ASN A 69 13.37 -5.26 14.60
N ALA A 70 12.97 -4.00 14.33
CA ALA A 70 13.51 -3.24 13.22
C ALA A 70 14.94 -2.73 13.50
N ASN A 71 15.74 -2.57 12.45
CA ASN A 71 17.09 -2.01 12.51
C ASN A 71 17.16 -0.65 13.25
N ASN A 72 16.06 0.13 13.19
CA ASN A 72 15.92 1.44 13.82
C ASN A 72 14.68 1.51 14.72
N GLY A 73 14.41 0.46 15.49
CA GLY A 73 13.16 0.31 16.24
C GLY A 73 12.82 1.44 17.20
N SER A 74 13.81 1.98 17.92
CA SER A 74 13.61 3.14 18.79
C SER A 74 13.24 4.39 18.00
N VAL A 75 13.91 4.65 16.87
CA VAL A 75 13.60 5.78 15.98
C VAL A 75 12.17 5.67 15.46
N LEU A 76 11.74 4.49 15.03
CA LEU A 76 10.36 4.26 14.56
C LEU A 76 9.35 4.50 15.67
N SER A 77 9.60 3.98 16.88
CA SER A 77 8.68 4.11 18.02
C SER A 77 8.48 5.57 18.42
N PHE A 78 9.56 6.33 18.56
CA PHE A 78 9.46 7.75 18.94
C PHE A 78 8.98 8.65 17.80
N ALA A 79 9.30 8.34 16.55
CA ALA A 79 8.76 9.07 15.40
C ALA A 79 7.25 8.85 15.29
N LEU A 80 6.79 7.60 15.41
CA LEU A 80 5.36 7.28 15.44
C LEU A 80 4.65 8.00 16.59
N PHE A 81 5.23 7.95 17.80
CA PHE A 81 4.68 8.68 18.94
C PHE A 81 4.52 10.17 18.64
N HIS A 82 5.59 10.83 18.18
CA HIS A 82 5.55 12.24 17.82
C HIS A 82 4.47 12.53 16.77
N ASN A 83 4.39 11.73 15.72
CA ASN A 83 3.45 11.98 14.63
C ASN A 83 1.98 11.74 15.05
N LEU A 84 1.72 10.82 15.98
CA LEU A 84 0.39 10.61 16.59
C LEU A 84 -0.03 11.76 17.51
N GLN A 85 0.91 12.53 18.06
CA GLN A 85 0.61 13.73 18.86
C GLN A 85 0.19 14.94 18.01
N ASN A 86 0.15 14.82 16.68
CA ASN A 86 -0.30 15.91 15.82
C ASN A 86 -1.78 16.25 16.13
N PRO A 87 -2.11 17.51 16.48
CA PRO A 87 -3.48 17.91 16.84
C PRO A 87 -4.52 17.66 15.75
N LEU A 88 -4.11 17.55 14.48
CA LEU A 88 -5.02 17.23 13.39
C LEU A 88 -5.65 15.84 13.56
N TRP A 89 -5.03 14.90 14.27
CA TRP A 89 -5.68 13.62 14.55
C TRP A 89 -6.88 13.77 15.48
N SER A 90 -6.71 14.52 16.58
CA SER A 90 -7.77 14.74 17.57
C SER A 90 -8.84 15.70 17.06
N ASP A 91 -8.45 16.76 16.34
CA ASP A 91 -9.38 17.74 15.73
C ASP A 91 -10.39 17.06 14.78
N TYR A 92 -9.99 15.95 14.14
CA TYR A 92 -10.83 15.18 13.22
C TYR A 92 -11.23 13.80 13.78
N SER A 93 -11.16 13.60 15.10
CA SER A 93 -11.66 12.40 15.79
C SER A 93 -11.09 11.08 15.28
N PHE A 94 -9.82 11.05 14.86
CA PHE A 94 -9.14 9.82 14.49
C PHE A 94 -8.79 8.99 15.74
N ASP A 95 -9.21 7.73 15.76
CA ASP A 95 -8.87 6.76 16.79
C ASP A 95 -7.92 5.70 16.21
N SER A 96 -6.66 5.75 16.66
CA SER A 96 -5.60 4.85 16.21
C SER A 96 -5.83 3.39 16.63
N LYS A 97 -6.45 3.17 17.79
CA LYS A 97 -6.79 1.83 18.31
C LYS A 97 -7.93 1.23 17.51
N GLN A 98 -8.97 2.01 17.24
CA GLN A 98 -10.07 1.59 16.37
C GLN A 98 -9.56 1.27 14.96
N PHE A 99 -8.69 2.12 14.40
CA PHE A 99 -8.07 1.89 13.10
C PHE A 99 -7.29 0.56 13.08
N LEU A 100 -6.41 0.32 14.06
CA LEU A 100 -5.63 -0.91 14.16
C LEU A 100 -6.51 -2.18 14.28
N ASN A 101 -7.59 -2.11 15.05
CA ASN A 101 -8.52 -3.23 15.18
C ASN A 101 -9.24 -3.56 13.86
N ALA A 102 -9.48 -2.56 13.01
CA ALA A 102 -10.15 -2.73 11.74
C ALA A 102 -9.19 -3.08 10.59
N VAL A 103 -7.93 -2.68 10.65
CA VAL A 103 -7.01 -2.76 9.51
C VAL A 103 -6.59 -4.20 9.20
N GLY A 104 -6.46 -5.08 10.19
CA GLY A 104 -6.12 -6.49 9.99
C GLY A 104 -7.13 -7.21 9.08
N PRO A 105 -8.42 -7.29 9.46
CA PRO A 105 -9.46 -7.87 8.60
C PRO A 105 -9.60 -7.19 7.23
N ALA A 106 -9.41 -5.85 7.17
CA ALA A 106 -9.46 -5.12 5.91
C ALA A 106 -8.31 -5.51 4.96
N LEU A 107 -7.08 -5.68 5.51
CA LEU A 107 -5.93 -6.17 4.76
C LEU A 107 -6.13 -7.62 4.32
N GLU A 108 -6.68 -8.48 5.17
CA GLU A 108 -6.97 -9.88 4.81
C GLU A 108 -7.90 -9.94 3.60
N ASN A 109 -9.01 -9.17 3.63
CA ASN A 109 -9.92 -9.08 2.49
C ASN A 109 -9.25 -8.50 1.25
N PHE A 110 -8.39 -7.49 1.41
CA PHE A 110 -7.64 -6.88 0.31
C PHE A 110 -6.67 -7.86 -0.37
N PHE A 111 -5.88 -8.59 0.41
CA PHE A 111 -4.92 -9.57 -0.09
C PHE A 111 -5.63 -10.79 -0.71
N ASP A 112 -6.67 -11.32 -0.05
CA ASP A 112 -7.47 -12.43 -0.58
C ASP A 112 -8.14 -12.08 -1.91
N THR A 113 -8.75 -10.89 -2.01
CA THR A 113 -9.34 -10.40 -3.27
C THR A 113 -8.28 -10.28 -4.36
N THR A 114 -7.10 -9.77 -4.02
CA THR A 114 -5.99 -9.60 -4.97
C THR A 114 -5.49 -10.94 -5.50
N GLU A 115 -5.25 -11.93 -4.64
CA GLU A 115 -4.78 -13.26 -5.05
C GLU A 115 -5.86 -14.06 -5.80
N THR A 116 -7.12 -13.91 -5.42
CA THR A 116 -8.25 -14.49 -6.16
C THR A 116 -8.32 -13.93 -7.58
N LEU A 117 -8.20 -12.61 -7.75
CA LEU A 117 -8.14 -11.99 -9.07
C LEU A 117 -6.90 -12.40 -9.87
N ARG A 118 -5.75 -12.61 -9.20
CA ARG A 118 -4.55 -13.16 -9.83
C ARG A 118 -4.81 -14.56 -10.38
N ASN A 119 -5.42 -15.44 -9.60
CA ASN A 119 -5.80 -16.77 -10.06
C ASN A 119 -6.72 -16.73 -11.28
N GLN A 120 -7.78 -15.91 -11.24
CA GLN A 120 -8.73 -15.76 -12.34
C GLN A 120 -8.05 -15.22 -13.61
N THR A 121 -7.22 -14.19 -13.45
CA THR A 121 -6.43 -13.63 -14.57
C THR A 121 -5.49 -14.68 -15.16
N ARG A 122 -4.86 -15.48 -14.31
CA ARG A 122 -3.95 -16.55 -14.75
C ARG A 122 -4.67 -17.75 -15.37
N ALA A 123 -5.95 -17.96 -15.06
CA ALA A 123 -6.78 -18.98 -15.67
C ALA A 123 -7.38 -18.53 -17.02
N SER A 124 -7.42 -17.22 -17.29
CA SER A 124 -7.99 -16.66 -18.51
C SER A 124 -7.15 -16.99 -19.76
N GLU A 125 -7.74 -17.74 -20.69
CA GLU A 125 -7.13 -18.03 -21.99
C GLU A 125 -7.02 -16.77 -22.88
N GLU A 126 -7.91 -15.81 -22.70
CA GLU A 126 -7.88 -14.53 -23.43
C GLU A 126 -6.66 -13.70 -23.01
N GLU A 127 -6.38 -13.61 -21.71
CA GLU A 127 -5.21 -12.87 -21.21
C GLU A 127 -3.90 -13.53 -21.63
N LYS A 128 -3.84 -14.88 -21.65
CA LYS A 128 -2.67 -15.61 -22.17
C LYS A 128 -2.41 -15.28 -23.64
N LYS A 129 -3.45 -15.32 -24.48
CA LYS A 129 -3.33 -14.97 -25.90
C LYS A 129 -2.89 -13.53 -26.11
N ASN A 130 -3.48 -12.60 -25.35
CA ASN A 130 -3.09 -11.18 -25.40
C ASN A 130 -1.61 -10.99 -25.04
N LEU A 131 -1.11 -11.71 -24.03
CA LEU A 131 0.31 -11.68 -23.66
C LEU A 131 1.22 -12.30 -24.72
N ASP A 132 0.83 -13.42 -25.33
CA ASP A 132 1.60 -14.03 -26.44
C ASP A 132 1.68 -13.09 -27.66
N GLU A 133 0.62 -12.35 -27.95
CA GLU A 133 0.60 -11.34 -29.02
C GLU A 133 1.52 -10.16 -28.68
N ILE A 134 1.46 -9.67 -27.44
CA ILE A 134 2.35 -8.61 -26.95
C ILE A 134 3.82 -9.06 -27.01
N GLU A 135 4.13 -10.29 -26.59
CA GLU A 135 5.49 -10.82 -26.67
C GLU A 135 5.99 -10.83 -28.11
N LYS A 136 5.20 -11.36 -29.05
CA LYS A 136 5.54 -11.38 -30.48
C LYS A 136 5.72 -9.98 -31.07
N GLN A 137 4.86 -9.03 -30.71
CA GLN A 137 4.96 -7.64 -31.17
C GLN A 137 6.21 -6.95 -30.61
N SER A 138 6.54 -7.20 -29.33
CA SER A 138 7.74 -6.65 -28.69
C SER A 138 9.05 -7.15 -29.30
N GLU A 139 9.07 -8.36 -29.87
CA GLU A 139 10.23 -8.88 -30.62
C GLU A 139 10.47 -8.12 -31.93
N THR A 140 9.41 -7.55 -32.52
CA THR A 140 9.47 -6.76 -33.75
C THR A 140 9.64 -5.25 -33.53
N GLU A 141 9.18 -4.71 -32.40
CA GLU A 141 9.11 -3.26 -32.16
C GLU A 141 9.64 -2.87 -30.78
N LEU A 142 10.94 -2.57 -30.67
CA LEU A 142 11.49 -1.87 -29.49
C LEU A 142 12.33 -0.67 -29.94
N LYS A 143 11.62 0.40 -30.31
CA LYS A 143 12.07 1.79 -30.25
C LYS A 143 10.99 2.61 -29.53
N VAL A 144 10.82 2.37 -28.24
CA VAL A 144 9.90 3.17 -27.41
C VAL A 144 10.67 4.37 -26.89
N ASP A 145 10.19 5.57 -27.21
CA ASP A 145 10.72 6.84 -26.71
C ASP A 145 10.17 7.06 -25.29
N ILE A 146 11.04 6.94 -24.27
CA ILE A 146 10.65 6.89 -22.85
C ILE A 146 10.61 8.31 -22.28
N SER A 147 9.54 9.06 -22.56
CA SER A 147 9.34 10.40 -21.96
C SER A 147 7.91 10.66 -21.45
N GLY A 148 7.06 9.63 -21.36
CA GLY A 148 5.64 9.74 -20.99
C GLY A 148 5.24 9.19 -19.62
N ASP A 149 4.00 9.47 -19.23
CA ASP A 149 3.33 9.00 -18.00
C ASP A 149 3.42 7.46 -17.82
N MET A 150 3.71 7.00 -16.61
CA MET A 150 3.91 5.57 -16.28
C MET A 150 2.69 4.70 -16.63
N THR A 151 1.49 5.27 -16.46
CA THR A 151 0.23 4.63 -16.81
C THR A 151 0.15 4.37 -18.32
N SER A 152 0.58 5.33 -19.14
CA SER A 152 0.58 5.18 -20.59
C SER A 152 1.66 4.23 -21.08
N LEU A 153 2.83 4.18 -20.42
CA LEU A 153 3.87 3.21 -20.73
C LEU A 153 3.46 1.78 -20.36
N SER A 154 2.86 1.57 -19.19
CA SER A 154 2.39 0.26 -18.75
C SER A 154 1.24 -0.24 -19.62
N GLU A 155 0.32 0.64 -20.01
CA GLU A 155 -0.75 0.31 -20.97
C GLU A 155 -0.20 0.01 -22.37
N ALA A 156 0.81 0.74 -22.82
CA ALA A 156 1.47 0.48 -24.09
C ALA A 156 2.22 -0.86 -24.10
N LEU A 157 2.81 -1.26 -22.97
CA LEU A 157 3.61 -2.49 -22.87
C LEU A 157 2.78 -3.74 -22.53
N LEU A 158 1.73 -3.62 -21.70
CA LEU A 158 0.98 -4.76 -21.16
C LEU A 158 -0.51 -4.76 -21.55
N GLY A 159 -0.90 -3.81 -22.40
CA GLY A 159 -2.28 -3.60 -22.84
C GLY A 159 -3.14 -2.91 -21.80
N THR A 160 -4.40 -2.65 -22.16
CA THR A 160 -5.34 -1.92 -21.31
C THR A 160 -5.62 -2.65 -19.99
N ASN A 161 -5.83 -1.88 -18.92
CA ASN A 161 -6.25 -2.41 -17.62
C ASN A 161 -7.70 -2.92 -17.66
N GLN A 162 -7.87 -4.25 -17.79
CA GLN A 162 -9.18 -4.89 -17.85
C GLN A 162 -9.88 -4.91 -16.50
N TRP A 163 -9.11 -5.00 -15.40
CA TRP A 163 -9.71 -4.93 -14.06
C TRP A 163 -10.42 -3.59 -13.85
N ARG A 164 -9.82 -2.50 -14.34
CA ARG A 164 -10.42 -1.17 -14.24
C ARG A 164 -11.74 -1.09 -15.01
N LYS A 165 -11.77 -1.57 -16.26
CA LYS A 165 -13.00 -1.61 -17.07
C LYS A 165 -14.13 -2.38 -16.38
N ARG A 166 -13.80 -3.54 -15.77
CA ARG A 166 -14.76 -4.38 -15.05
C ARG A 166 -15.24 -3.74 -13.75
N ALA A 167 -14.33 -3.12 -13.00
CA ALA A 167 -14.66 -2.38 -11.78
C ALA A 167 -15.61 -1.20 -12.06
N GLU A 168 -15.41 -0.50 -13.19
CA GLU A 168 -16.27 0.60 -13.63
C GLU A 168 -17.64 0.09 -14.12
N SER A 169 -17.69 -1.04 -14.82
CA SER A 169 -18.94 -1.63 -15.33
C SER A 169 -19.77 -2.33 -14.27
N ASP A 170 -19.12 -3.03 -13.32
CA ASP A 170 -19.74 -3.76 -12.23
C ASP A 170 -18.98 -3.47 -10.91
N PRO A 171 -19.43 -2.48 -10.14
CA PRO A 171 -18.81 -2.13 -8.86
C PRO A 171 -18.95 -3.19 -7.75
N GLN A 172 -19.73 -4.26 -7.94
CA GLN A 172 -19.90 -5.35 -6.97
C GLN A 172 -19.01 -6.56 -7.28
N SER A 173 -18.44 -6.62 -8.49
CA SER A 173 -17.40 -7.57 -8.86
C SER A 173 -16.19 -7.52 -7.91
N LEU A 174 -15.37 -8.57 -7.92
CA LEU A 174 -14.12 -8.59 -7.14
C LEU A 174 -13.20 -7.43 -7.54
N GLU A 175 -13.13 -7.08 -8.82
CA GLU A 175 -12.40 -5.92 -9.31
C GLU A 175 -12.98 -4.61 -8.76
N GLY A 176 -14.31 -4.48 -8.71
CA GLY A 176 -15.00 -3.34 -8.11
C GLY A 176 -14.77 -3.21 -6.60
N GLN A 177 -14.69 -4.34 -5.89
CA GLN A 177 -14.35 -4.38 -4.47
C GLN A 177 -12.89 -3.99 -4.24
N LEU A 178 -11.94 -4.51 -5.03
CA LEU A 178 -10.53 -4.14 -4.96
C LEU A 178 -10.34 -2.64 -5.28
N TRP A 179 -11.02 -2.12 -6.30
CA TRP A 179 -11.01 -0.70 -6.66
C TRP A 179 -11.43 0.20 -5.51
N LYS A 180 -12.39 -0.24 -4.70
CA LYS A 180 -12.88 0.48 -3.52
C LYS A 180 -11.88 0.47 -2.35
N MET A 181 -11.02 -0.55 -2.27
CA MET A 181 -10.01 -0.72 -1.21
C MET A 181 -8.68 -0.06 -1.56
N SER A 182 -8.42 0.24 -2.83
CA SER A 182 -7.14 0.76 -3.33
C SER A 182 -7.24 2.18 -3.87
N THR A 183 -6.12 2.88 -3.88
CA THR A 183 -5.99 4.07 -4.74
C THR A 183 -5.92 3.64 -6.22
N PRO A 184 -6.28 4.52 -7.17
CA PRO A 184 -6.17 4.21 -8.60
C PRO A 184 -4.78 3.72 -9.05
N GLN A 185 -3.73 4.28 -8.45
CA GLN A 185 -2.33 3.94 -8.71
C GLN A 185 -2.02 2.53 -8.17
N SER A 186 -2.39 2.25 -6.92
CA SER A 186 -2.21 0.93 -6.30
C SER A 186 -2.95 -0.16 -7.07
N PHE A 187 -4.22 0.10 -7.43
CA PHE A 187 -5.04 -0.82 -8.20
C PHE A 187 -4.41 -1.16 -9.56
N SER A 188 -3.94 -0.14 -10.27
CA SER A 188 -3.30 -0.31 -11.57
C SER A 188 -1.98 -1.08 -11.44
N ALA A 189 -1.17 -0.76 -10.43
CA ALA A 189 0.05 -1.49 -10.14
C ALA A 189 -0.23 -2.98 -9.86
N SER A 190 -1.25 -3.31 -9.06
CA SER A 190 -1.63 -4.70 -8.76
C SER A 190 -1.97 -5.50 -10.02
N TYR A 191 -2.70 -4.89 -10.97
CA TYR A 191 -3.01 -5.51 -12.26
C TYR A 191 -1.74 -5.76 -13.08
N TYR A 192 -0.86 -4.77 -13.22
CA TYR A 192 0.34 -4.93 -14.05
C TYR A 192 1.37 -5.87 -13.42
N VAL A 193 1.53 -5.86 -12.10
CA VAL A 193 2.34 -6.86 -11.38
C VAL A 193 1.82 -8.27 -11.64
N THR A 194 0.49 -8.44 -11.69
CA THR A 194 -0.14 -9.72 -12.03
C THR A 194 0.20 -10.15 -13.47
N LYS A 195 0.14 -9.23 -14.43
CA LYS A 195 0.52 -9.49 -15.83
C LYS A 195 2.00 -9.80 -16.00
N PHE A 196 2.88 -9.09 -15.30
CA PHE A 196 4.31 -9.42 -15.29
C PHE A 196 4.58 -10.79 -14.66
N GLY A 197 3.91 -11.11 -13.56
CA GLY A 197 3.95 -12.44 -12.96
C GLY A 197 3.53 -13.51 -13.96
N LEU A 198 2.49 -13.24 -14.74
CA LEU A 198 2.02 -14.14 -15.80
C LEU A 198 3.07 -14.40 -16.89
N LEU A 199 3.75 -13.37 -17.37
CA LEU A 199 4.86 -13.51 -18.32
C LEU A 199 5.99 -14.38 -17.75
N GLY A 200 6.29 -14.25 -16.46
CA GLY A 200 7.24 -15.12 -15.77
C GLY A 200 6.74 -16.57 -15.64
N MET A 201 5.45 -16.75 -15.38
CA MET A 201 4.82 -18.06 -15.14
C MET A 201 4.59 -18.90 -16.38
N LEU A 202 4.50 -18.32 -17.58
CA LEU A 202 4.44 -19.09 -18.84
C LEU A 202 5.67 -20.02 -19.02
N LEU A 203 6.72 -19.81 -18.22
CA LEU A 203 7.96 -20.57 -18.24
C LEU A 203 8.05 -21.65 -17.13
N ASP A 204 7.07 -21.75 -16.21
CA ASP A 204 7.13 -22.65 -15.06
C ASP A 204 6.00 -23.72 -15.06
N PRO A 205 6.34 -25.02 -15.22
CA PRO A 205 5.38 -26.13 -15.19
C PRO A 205 4.89 -26.54 -13.78
N GLU A 206 5.46 -26.00 -12.70
CA GLU A 206 5.06 -26.27 -11.30
C GLU A 206 4.19 -25.15 -10.73
N ARG A 207 3.13 -24.83 -11.49
CA ARG A 207 2.23 -23.72 -11.17
C ARG A 207 1.58 -23.89 -9.80
N LYS A 208 1.98 -23.01 -8.87
CA LYS A 208 1.29 -22.71 -7.62
C LYS A 208 0.00 -21.94 -7.91
N VAL A 209 -1.12 -22.47 -7.42
CA VAL A 209 -2.45 -21.86 -7.47
C VAL A 209 -2.83 -21.48 -6.05
N TYR A 210 -3.18 -20.21 -5.85
CA TYR A 210 -3.60 -19.73 -4.54
C TYR A 210 -4.91 -20.43 -4.11
N GLU A 211 -5.02 -20.81 -2.84
CA GLU A 211 -6.27 -21.34 -2.28
C GLU A 211 -7.14 -20.19 -1.77
N GLU A 212 -8.28 -19.95 -2.41
CA GLU A 212 -9.20 -18.86 -2.06
C GLU A 212 -9.62 -18.93 -0.58
N GLY A 213 -9.60 -17.79 0.12
CA GLY A 213 -9.90 -17.72 1.55
C GLY A 213 -8.81 -18.28 2.47
N SER A 214 -7.65 -18.68 1.95
CA SER A 214 -6.50 -19.11 2.77
C SER A 214 -5.67 -17.96 3.33
N CYS A 215 -5.82 -16.74 2.80
CA CYS A 215 -5.08 -15.58 3.26
C CYS A 215 -5.36 -15.31 4.75
N ARG A 216 -4.29 -15.15 5.52
CA ARG A 216 -4.37 -14.70 6.92
C ARG A 216 -3.46 -13.51 7.12
N VAL A 217 -3.98 -12.48 7.76
CA VAL A 217 -3.19 -11.31 8.17
C VAL A 217 -2.99 -11.31 9.67
N GLY A 218 -1.73 -11.39 10.08
CA GLY A 218 -1.28 -11.33 11.47
C GLY A 218 -0.25 -10.21 11.69
N GLY A 219 0.28 -10.13 12.92
CA GLY A 219 1.43 -9.27 13.22
C GLY A 219 1.24 -7.78 12.87
N VAL A 220 0.01 -7.27 12.96
CA VAL A 220 -0.31 -5.91 12.53
C VAL A 220 0.26 -4.88 13.51
N ALA A 221 1.01 -3.90 13.00
CA ALA A 221 1.56 -2.81 13.80
C ALA A 221 1.65 -1.51 12.99
N LEU A 222 1.44 -0.35 13.63
CA LEU A 222 1.73 0.94 13.02
C LEU A 222 3.24 1.16 12.97
N LEU A 223 3.73 1.65 11.84
CA LEU A 223 5.12 2.08 11.67
C LEU A 223 5.26 3.60 11.62
N ASP A 224 4.27 4.26 11.02
CA ASP A 224 4.22 5.71 10.88
C ASP A 224 2.76 6.16 10.71
N ALA A 225 2.45 7.38 11.12
CA ALA A 225 1.11 7.96 11.01
C ALA A 225 1.22 9.47 10.80
N ARG A 226 0.97 9.95 9.58
CA ARG A 226 1.16 11.35 9.20
C ARG A 226 -0.14 11.98 8.76
N VAL A 227 -0.29 13.27 9.08
CA VAL A 227 -1.46 14.06 8.73
C VAL A 227 -1.01 15.47 8.38
N MET A 228 -1.57 16.04 7.31
CA MET A 228 -1.30 17.41 6.91
C MET A 228 -2.49 18.08 6.24
N ILE A 229 -2.51 19.40 6.37
CA ILE A 229 -3.37 20.26 5.56
C ILE A 229 -2.85 20.24 4.13
N VAL A 230 -3.73 19.98 3.17
CA VAL A 230 -3.42 20.04 1.74
C VAL A 230 -3.90 21.38 1.22
N GLU A 231 -2.95 22.24 0.85
CA GLU A 231 -3.28 23.53 0.22
C GLU A 231 -3.84 23.29 -1.19
N ASP A 232 -5.04 23.81 -1.44
CA ASP A 232 -5.63 23.80 -2.77
C ASP A 232 -4.95 24.88 -3.62
N LYS A 233 -3.95 24.47 -4.41
CA LYS A 233 -3.20 25.38 -5.29
C LYS A 233 -4.06 26.09 -6.34
N ASN A 234 -5.34 25.70 -6.48
CA ASN A 234 -6.29 26.26 -7.43
C ASN A 234 -7.26 27.29 -6.81
N LYS A 235 -7.19 27.58 -5.50
CA LYS A 235 -7.86 28.78 -4.98
C LYS A 235 -7.04 30.00 -5.37
N GLU A 236 -7.39 30.60 -6.52
CA GLU A 236 -7.01 31.98 -6.82
C GLU A 236 -7.34 32.83 -5.59
N ILE A 237 -6.31 33.48 -5.06
CA ILE A 237 -6.42 34.39 -3.93
C ILE A 237 -7.27 35.56 -4.42
N GLY A 238 -8.59 35.46 -4.22
CA GLY A 238 -9.51 36.56 -4.37
C GLY A 238 -9.03 37.70 -3.48
N GLU A 239 -8.89 38.88 -4.07
CA GLU A 239 -8.48 40.11 -3.42
C GLU A 239 -9.25 40.32 -2.10
N HIS A 240 -8.50 40.45 -1.01
CA HIS A 240 -8.90 41.10 0.25
C HIS A 240 -10.37 40.92 0.69
N GLU A 241 -10.71 39.74 1.23
CA GLU A 241 -11.77 39.69 2.23
C GLU A 241 -11.17 40.03 3.60
N GLU A 242 -11.74 41.06 4.22
CA GLU A 242 -11.38 41.56 5.54
C GLU A 242 -11.32 40.42 6.57
N PHE A 243 -10.31 40.48 7.42
CA PHE A 243 -9.97 39.47 8.42
C PHE A 243 -11.08 39.39 9.49
N GLU A 244 -12.17 38.67 9.20
CA GLU A 244 -13.07 38.19 10.24
C GLU A 244 -12.36 37.06 10.98
N ALA A 245 -11.83 37.39 12.16
CA ALA A 245 -11.38 36.43 13.15
C ALA A 245 -12.58 35.61 13.67
N SER A 246 -13.08 34.70 12.84
CA SER A 246 -14.13 33.75 13.23
C SER A 246 -13.50 32.38 13.43
N GLU A 247 -13.67 31.83 14.63
CA GLU A 247 -13.32 30.46 15.02
C GLU A 247 -13.98 29.38 14.13
N THR A 248 -14.84 29.80 13.20
CA THR A 248 -15.56 29.00 12.21
C THR A 248 -14.78 28.66 10.94
N LEU A 249 -13.65 29.32 10.65
CA LEU A 249 -12.84 29.09 9.43
C LEU A 249 -12.12 27.72 9.37
N LYS A 250 -12.04 26.98 10.48
CA LYS A 250 -11.32 25.69 10.51
C LYS A 250 -12.03 24.53 9.79
N LYS A 251 -13.31 24.65 9.42
CA LYS A 251 -14.12 23.47 9.04
C LYS A 251 -13.97 23.00 7.58
N ASP A 252 -13.45 23.82 6.66
CA ASP A 252 -13.40 23.47 5.22
C ASP A 252 -11.98 23.29 4.66
N ILE A 253 -10.99 23.09 5.53
CA ILE A 253 -9.61 22.86 5.09
C ILE A 253 -9.42 21.38 4.73
N PRO A 254 -8.87 21.05 3.55
CA PRO A 254 -8.60 19.66 3.19
C PRO A 254 -7.49 19.10 4.08
N VAL A 255 -7.76 17.97 4.73
CA VAL A 255 -6.79 17.30 5.60
C VAL A 255 -6.60 15.87 5.11
N ALA A 256 -5.40 15.58 4.64
CA ALA A 256 -5.01 14.25 4.18
C ALA A 256 -4.16 13.57 5.25
N ALA A 257 -4.28 12.25 5.30
CA ALA A 257 -3.57 11.40 6.23
C ALA A 257 -2.97 10.19 5.50
N GLN A 258 -1.81 9.75 5.98
CA GLN A 258 -1.14 8.54 5.54
C GLN A 258 -0.71 7.72 6.76
N ILE A 259 -0.95 6.41 6.74
CA ILE A 259 -0.56 5.50 7.82
C ILE A 259 0.21 4.33 7.20
N ASP A 260 1.41 4.08 7.69
CA ASP A 260 2.21 2.91 7.32
C ASP A 260 1.93 1.79 8.33
N VAL A 261 1.46 0.64 7.83
CA VAL A 261 1.09 -0.53 8.64
C VAL A 261 1.94 -1.72 8.26
N LEU A 262 2.74 -2.23 9.21
CA LEU A 262 3.37 -3.53 9.07
C LEU A 262 2.31 -4.62 9.23
N CYS A 263 2.38 -5.64 8.39
CA CYS A 263 1.54 -6.82 8.50
C CYS A 263 2.31 -8.07 8.05
N GLU A 264 2.04 -9.17 8.73
CA GLU A 264 2.44 -10.52 8.33
C GLU A 264 1.30 -11.11 7.52
N VAL A 265 1.59 -11.54 6.30
CA VAL A 265 0.59 -12.08 5.39
C VAL A 265 0.97 -13.51 5.03
N SER A 266 0.09 -14.44 5.35
CA SER A 266 0.25 -15.85 5.02
C SER A 266 -0.70 -16.25 3.91
N TYR A 267 -0.19 -16.99 2.92
CA TYR A 267 -0.96 -17.52 1.80
C TYR A 267 -0.75 -19.02 1.69
N THR A 268 -1.79 -19.77 1.36
CA THR A 268 -1.64 -21.18 1.00
C THR A 268 -1.74 -21.35 -0.51
N PHE A 269 -0.78 -22.08 -1.07
CA PHE A 269 -0.75 -22.43 -2.48
C PHE A 269 -0.79 -23.95 -2.65
N SER A 270 -1.41 -24.40 -3.74
CA SER A 270 -1.43 -25.80 -4.17
C SER A 270 -0.77 -25.95 -5.54
N THR A 271 -0.12 -27.07 -5.80
CA THR A 271 0.39 -27.35 -7.16
C THR A 271 -0.73 -27.89 -8.05
N ALA A 272 -0.83 -27.35 -9.27
CA ALA A 272 -1.92 -27.71 -10.19
C ALA A 272 -1.97 -29.21 -10.59
N LYS A 273 -0.86 -29.96 -10.42
CA LYS A 273 -0.76 -31.39 -10.76
C LYS A 273 -1.36 -32.31 -9.68
N HIS A 274 -1.50 -31.83 -8.45
CA HIS A 274 -1.92 -32.64 -7.30
C HIS A 274 -2.91 -31.92 -6.39
N ALA A 275 -3.87 -31.19 -6.97
CA ALA A 275 -4.86 -30.39 -6.24
C ALA A 275 -5.71 -31.14 -5.18
N ASN A 276 -5.64 -32.48 -5.11
CA ASN A 276 -6.37 -33.32 -4.15
C ASN A 276 -5.48 -34.02 -3.11
N SER A 277 -4.17 -33.75 -3.09
CA SER A 277 -3.25 -34.30 -2.10
C SER A 277 -3.00 -33.25 -0.99
N PRO A 278 -3.28 -33.54 0.29
CA PRO A 278 -2.98 -32.62 1.39
C PRO A 278 -1.48 -32.36 1.56
N ASP A 279 -0.61 -33.23 1.02
CA ASP A 279 0.85 -33.11 1.10
C ASP A 279 1.43 -32.09 0.10
N ASP A 280 0.62 -31.53 -0.80
CA ASP A 280 1.05 -30.59 -1.87
C ASP A 280 0.64 -29.14 -1.61
N LYS A 281 0.28 -28.81 -0.36
CA LYS A 281 -0.02 -27.45 0.08
C LYS A 281 1.21 -26.80 0.70
N GLU A 282 1.58 -25.63 0.19
CA GLU A 282 2.66 -24.82 0.73
C GLU A 282 2.08 -23.53 1.30
N THR A 283 2.38 -23.24 2.56
CA THR A 283 2.05 -21.95 3.16
C THR A 283 3.28 -21.07 3.13
N VAL A 284 3.15 -19.90 2.52
CA VAL A 284 4.20 -18.88 2.44
C VAL A 284 3.77 -17.71 3.30
N THR A 285 4.66 -17.26 4.17
CA THR A 285 4.43 -16.13 5.07
C THR A 285 5.43 -15.03 4.75
N ASP A 286 4.91 -13.86 4.40
CA ASP A 286 5.69 -12.67 4.04
C ASP A 286 5.36 -11.51 4.98
N LEU A 287 6.35 -10.64 5.22
CA LEU A 287 6.09 -9.34 5.85
C LEU A 287 6.01 -8.24 4.80
N ALA A 288 4.94 -7.46 4.89
CA ALA A 288 4.68 -6.34 4.03
C ALA A 288 4.37 -5.09 4.85
N VAL A 289 4.65 -3.93 4.27
CA VAL A 289 4.14 -2.67 4.77
C VAL A 289 3.08 -2.17 3.80
N ALA A 290 1.85 -2.06 4.30
CA ALA A 290 0.75 -1.43 3.60
C ALA A 290 0.67 0.04 3.97
N VAL A 291 0.73 0.91 2.97
CA VAL A 291 0.56 2.35 3.13
C VAL A 291 -0.89 2.69 2.85
N PHE A 292 -1.58 3.20 3.87
CA PHE A 292 -2.96 3.66 3.79
C PHE A 292 -3.01 5.16 3.59
N GLU A 293 -3.95 5.61 2.78
CA GLU A 293 -4.24 7.02 2.57
C GLU A 293 -5.72 7.31 2.78
N GLY A 294 -6.02 8.46 3.36
CA GLY A 294 -7.37 8.90 3.63
C GLY A 294 -7.47 10.41 3.74
N TRP A 295 -8.67 10.94 3.53
CA TRP A 295 -8.98 12.35 3.78
C TRP A 295 -9.77 12.45 5.07
N LEU A 296 -9.17 13.02 6.12
CA LEU A 296 -9.85 13.31 7.37
C LEU A 296 -10.89 14.43 7.19
N ASN A 297 -10.64 15.35 6.25
CA ASN A 297 -11.59 16.40 5.86
C ASN A 297 -11.36 16.88 4.43
N GLY A 298 -12.40 17.46 3.81
CA GLY A 298 -12.31 18.14 2.51
C GLY A 298 -11.89 17.26 1.33
N GLY A 299 -11.99 15.93 1.47
CA GLY A 299 -11.64 14.98 0.42
C GLY A 299 -12.66 14.89 -0.71
N PRO A 300 -12.28 14.34 -1.88
CA PRO A 300 -13.13 14.27 -3.07
C PRO A 300 -14.41 13.43 -2.85
N GLU A 301 -14.38 12.50 -1.90
CA GLU A 301 -15.49 11.56 -1.66
C GLU A 301 -16.44 12.01 -0.53
N LYS A 302 -16.22 13.19 0.07
CA LYS A 302 -17.01 13.76 1.18
C LYS A 302 -17.19 12.85 2.41
N GLN A 303 -16.53 11.69 2.44
CA GLN A 303 -16.51 10.73 3.52
C GLN A 303 -15.08 10.24 3.71
N LEU A 304 -14.69 9.99 4.97
CA LEU A 304 -13.40 9.38 5.27
C LEU A 304 -13.39 7.95 4.73
N ARG A 305 -12.43 7.66 3.85
CA ARG A 305 -12.19 6.33 3.34
C ARG A 305 -10.70 6.06 3.27
N TRP A 306 -10.26 5.09 4.06
CA TRP A 306 -8.90 4.58 3.99
C TRP A 306 -8.74 3.67 2.77
N ARG A 307 -7.68 3.88 2.00
CA ARG A 307 -7.34 3.09 0.83
C ARG A 307 -5.88 2.67 0.88
N VAL A 308 -5.60 1.45 0.44
CA VAL A 308 -4.24 0.99 0.22
C VAL A 308 -3.67 1.75 -0.97
N ALA A 309 -2.66 2.58 -0.72
CA ALA A 309 -1.99 3.39 -1.72
C ALA A 309 -0.72 2.73 -2.27
N MET A 310 -0.05 1.93 -1.44
CA MET A 310 1.17 1.23 -1.81
C MET A 310 1.37 0.00 -0.91
N LEU A 311 1.94 -1.05 -1.49
CA LEU A 311 2.55 -2.15 -0.76
C LEU A 311 4.06 -2.09 -0.99
N ARG A 312 4.85 -2.21 0.07
CA ARG A 312 6.31 -2.30 -0.01
C ARG A 312 6.84 -3.41 0.89
N SER A 313 8.02 -3.91 0.60
CA SER A 313 8.70 -4.83 1.51
C SER A 313 9.09 -4.12 2.81
N ALA A 314 9.12 -4.88 3.90
CA ALA A 314 9.49 -4.39 5.23
C ALA A 314 11.02 -4.31 5.38
N TYR A 315 11.69 -3.48 4.57
CA TYR A 315 13.16 -3.37 4.53
C TYR A 315 13.79 -2.96 5.88
N GLU A 316 13.01 -2.31 6.75
CA GLU A 316 13.44 -1.93 8.09
C GLU A 316 13.62 -3.13 9.03
N PHE A 317 13.08 -4.30 8.68
CA PHE A 317 13.07 -5.51 9.51
C PHE A 317 14.06 -6.53 8.94
N PRO A 318 15.27 -6.62 9.51
CA PRO A 318 16.24 -7.64 9.11
C PRO A 318 15.75 -9.00 9.66
N TYR A 319 15.68 -10.01 8.82
CA TYR A 319 15.44 -11.42 9.22
C TYR A 319 14.04 -11.82 9.71
N THR A 320 13.05 -11.66 8.86
CA THR A 320 11.78 -12.40 9.03
C THR A 320 11.38 -13.23 7.81
N ALA A 321 12.19 -13.20 6.75
CA ALA A 321 12.06 -14.11 5.59
C ALA A 321 12.60 -15.53 5.85
N GLN A 322 12.76 -15.98 7.10
CA GLN A 322 13.33 -17.29 7.45
C GLN A 322 12.53 -18.06 8.52
N ALA A 323 11.20 -18.02 8.46
CA ALA A 323 10.36 -18.96 9.21
C ALA A 323 9.46 -19.78 8.26
N SER A 324 10.05 -20.32 7.19
CA SER A 324 9.47 -21.44 6.44
C SER A 324 10.36 -22.66 6.70
N HIS A 325 9.96 -23.48 7.66
CA HIS A 325 10.50 -24.82 7.88
C HIS A 325 9.50 -25.86 7.40
#